data_AF-A0A1Y1L6T3-F1
#
_entry.id   AF-A0A1Y1L6T3-F1
#
_cell.length_a   1.000
_cell.length_b   1.000
_cell.length_c   1.000
_cell.angle_alpha   90.00
_cell.angle_beta   90.00
_cell.angle_gamma   90.00
#
_symmetry.space_group_name_H-M   'P 1'
#
loop_
_entity.id
_entity.type
_entity.pdbx_description
1 polymer ?
#
loop_
_entity_poly.entity_id
_entity_poly.type
_entity_poly.pdbx_seq_one_letter_code
_entity_poly.pdbx_strand_id
1 'polypeptide(L)'
;LIITSISKFHFIINSRVNFKAMPDTLREKFAKLSGVAFRRYLMYTNVAISCTLSGVGDLIQQRHEITTKKIPEWNERRTRKMALTGLPIGIICHYYYTFLDRKLPGRSLKILTTKLLVDQFVMSPISLGTFLVSVAYLENATVHEFFESLKKKLWRLYVAEWVVWPPAQAVNFYFVPPKYRLLYDNVISLGYDVYTSYVNHDNDD
;
A
#
# COMPACT_ATOMS: atom_id res chain seq x y z
N LEU A 1 22.29 -8.59 -25.14
CA LEU A 1 21.17 -9.41 -24.61
C LEU A 1 20.28 -8.67 -23.61
N ILE A 2 20.82 -7.75 -22.79
CA ILE A 2 20.01 -6.96 -21.83
C ILE A 2 19.28 -5.78 -22.50
N ILE A 3 19.85 -5.15 -23.53
CA ILE A 3 19.27 -3.99 -24.23
C ILE A 3 18.05 -4.39 -25.09
N THR A 4 17.99 -5.64 -25.57
CA THR A 4 16.88 -6.16 -26.38
C THR A 4 15.67 -6.57 -25.54
N SER A 5 15.85 -6.88 -24.24
CA SER A 5 14.75 -7.09 -23.30
C SER A 5 14.09 -5.78 -22.87
N ILE A 6 14.84 -4.67 -22.83
CA ILE A 6 14.34 -3.35 -22.44
C ILE A 6 13.43 -2.76 -23.54
N SER A 7 13.74 -2.95 -24.82
CA SER A 7 12.88 -2.49 -25.91
C SER A 7 11.59 -3.31 -26.06
N LYS A 8 11.65 -4.63 -25.80
CA LYS A 8 10.46 -5.50 -25.76
C LYS A 8 9.56 -5.18 -24.55
N PHE A 9 10.14 -4.80 -23.41
CA PHE A 9 9.38 -4.37 -22.23
C PHE A 9 8.70 -3.00 -22.44
N HIS A 10 9.38 -2.08 -23.13
CA HIS A 10 8.81 -0.80 -23.56
C HIS A 10 7.65 -0.95 -24.56
N PHE A 11 7.67 -1.99 -25.39
CA PHE A 11 6.58 -2.33 -26.33
C PHE A 11 5.38 -2.99 -25.63
N ILE A 12 5.63 -3.87 -24.65
CA ILE A 12 4.57 -4.59 -23.91
C ILE A 12 3.80 -3.65 -22.97
N ILE A 13 4.45 -2.69 -22.31
CA ILE A 13 3.79 -1.69 -21.44
C ILE A 13 2.95 -0.69 -22.25
N ASN A 14 3.32 -0.41 -23.51
CA ASN A 14 2.51 0.44 -24.39
C ASN A 14 1.30 -0.30 -25.01
N SER A 15 1.23 -1.62 -24.89
CA SER A 15 0.13 -2.41 -25.43
C SER A 15 -0.85 -2.85 -24.33
N ARG A 16 -2.04 -2.23 -24.34
CA ARG A 16 -3.32 -2.71 -23.79
C ARG A 16 -3.72 -2.32 -22.36
N VAL A 17 -3.72 -1.03 -22.07
CA VAL A 17 -4.93 -0.39 -21.53
C VAL A 17 -5.26 0.82 -22.39
N ASN A 18 -5.97 0.58 -23.49
CA ASN A 18 -6.31 1.63 -24.45
C ASN A 18 -7.54 2.41 -23.94
N PHE A 19 -7.32 3.42 -23.10
CA PHE A 19 -8.38 4.32 -22.62
C PHE A 19 -9.10 5.08 -23.76
N LYS A 20 -8.53 5.06 -24.99
CA LYS A 20 -9.17 5.56 -26.22
C LYS A 20 -10.25 4.63 -26.78
N ALA A 21 -10.31 3.36 -26.38
CA ALA A 21 -11.35 2.41 -26.83
C ALA A 21 -12.64 2.51 -25.98
N MET A 22 -12.63 3.32 -24.92
CA MET A 22 -13.80 3.57 -24.09
C MET A 22 -14.70 4.60 -24.78
N PRO A 23 -16.02 4.34 -24.90
CA PRO A 23 -16.97 5.32 -25.43
C PRO A 23 -16.82 6.65 -24.70
N ASP A 24 -16.82 7.78 -25.41
CA ASP A 24 -16.52 9.09 -24.83
C ASP A 24 -17.44 9.44 -23.65
N THR A 25 -18.70 8.98 -23.69
CA THR A 25 -19.67 9.10 -22.59
C THR A 25 -19.27 8.34 -21.33
N LEU A 26 -18.67 7.16 -21.48
CA LEU A 26 -18.13 6.38 -20.37
C LEU A 26 -16.84 7.01 -19.84
N ARG A 27 -16.00 7.56 -20.73
CA ARG A 27 -14.76 8.25 -20.35
C ARG A 27 -15.04 9.53 -19.57
N GLU A 28 -16.04 10.31 -19.97
CA GLU A 28 -16.53 11.48 -19.23
C GLU A 28 -17.14 11.11 -17.87
N LYS A 29 -17.99 10.07 -17.82
CA LYS A 29 -18.53 9.57 -16.56
C LYS A 29 -17.42 9.13 -15.62
N PHE A 30 -16.42 8.40 -16.11
CA PHE A 30 -15.28 7.95 -15.31
C PHE A 30 -14.42 9.12 -14.83
N ALA A 31 -14.16 10.11 -15.69
CA ALA A 31 -13.41 11.32 -15.34
C ALA A 31 -14.16 12.20 -14.31
N LYS A 32 -15.49 12.29 -14.42
CA LYS A 32 -16.35 13.00 -13.47
C LYS A 32 -16.42 12.26 -12.14
N LEU A 33 -16.58 10.94 -12.16
CA LEU A 33 -16.64 10.09 -10.97
C LEU A 33 -15.29 10.11 -10.23
N SER A 34 -14.17 9.97 -10.95
CA SER A 34 -12.84 10.09 -10.38
C SER A 34 -12.57 11.50 -9.87
N GLY A 35 -12.98 12.54 -10.61
CA GLY A 35 -12.89 13.91 -10.16
C GLY A 35 -13.64 14.18 -8.85
N VAL A 36 -14.85 13.63 -8.68
CA VAL A 36 -15.65 13.78 -7.45
C VAL A 36 -15.07 12.93 -6.31
N ALA A 37 -14.71 11.68 -6.57
CA ALA A 37 -14.14 10.78 -5.56
C ALA A 37 -12.81 11.31 -5.01
N PHE A 38 -11.87 11.69 -5.89
CA PHE A 38 -10.53 12.13 -5.50
C PHE A 38 -10.42 13.62 -5.16
N ARG A 39 -11.46 14.45 -5.35
CA ARG A 39 -11.47 15.85 -4.84
C ARG A 39 -12.38 16.06 -3.64
N ARG A 40 -13.61 15.52 -3.66
CA ARG A 40 -14.63 15.81 -2.64
C ARG A 40 -14.68 14.77 -1.53
N TYR A 41 -14.36 13.51 -1.86
CA TYR A 41 -14.40 12.37 -0.94
C TYR A 41 -13.03 11.68 -0.81
N LEU A 42 -11.94 12.47 -0.90
CA LEU A 42 -10.58 11.94 -0.95
C LEU A 42 -10.25 11.07 0.28
N MET A 43 -10.71 11.46 1.47
CA MET A 43 -10.53 10.67 2.69
C MET A 43 -11.20 9.29 2.57
N TYR A 44 -12.48 9.25 2.19
CA TYR A 44 -13.22 7.99 2.03
C TYR A 44 -12.61 7.10 0.96
N THR A 45 -12.13 7.70 -0.12
CA THR A 45 -11.45 6.99 -1.21
C THR A 45 -10.14 6.37 -0.72
N ASN A 46 -9.32 7.13 0.02
CA ASN A 46 -8.06 6.62 0.59
C ASN A 46 -8.30 5.50 1.60
N VAL A 47 -9.31 5.64 2.45
CA VAL A 47 -9.72 4.61 3.42
C VAL A 47 -10.19 3.35 2.71
N ALA A 48 -11.07 3.48 1.70
CA ALA A 48 -11.57 2.36 0.93
C ALA A 48 -10.44 1.62 0.19
N ILE A 49 -9.51 2.37 -0.43
CA ILE A 49 -8.32 1.80 -1.08
C ILE A 49 -7.48 1.03 -0.05
N SER A 50 -7.20 1.63 1.11
CA SER A 50 -6.37 1.01 2.15
C SER A 50 -7.00 -0.30 2.67
N CYS A 51 -8.31 -0.31 2.92
CA CYS A 51 -9.02 -1.51 3.36
C CYS A 51 -9.01 -2.60 2.27
N THR A 52 -9.19 -2.18 1.01
CA THR A 52 -9.21 -3.11 -0.13
C THR A 52 -7.84 -3.73 -0.34
N LEU A 53 -6.77 -2.93 -0.34
CA LEU A 53 -5.41 -3.43 -0.53
C LEU A 53 -5.03 -4.42 0.58
N SER A 54 -5.29 -4.08 1.85
CA SER A 54 -4.97 -4.96 2.97
C SER A 54 -5.77 -6.27 2.93
N GLY A 55 -7.06 -6.20 2.60
CA GLY A 55 -7.89 -7.39 2.43
C GLY A 55 -7.44 -8.27 1.25
N VAL A 56 -7.13 -7.67 0.09
CA VAL A 56 -6.66 -8.41 -1.08
C VAL A 56 -5.25 -8.98 -0.85
N GLY A 57 -4.37 -8.26 -0.17
CA GLY A 57 -3.05 -8.75 0.22
C GLY A 57 -3.16 -10.00 1.09
N ASP A 58 -4.06 -10.00 2.07
CA ASP A 58 -4.33 -11.18 2.90
C ASP A 58 -4.92 -12.36 2.10
N LEU A 59 -5.84 -12.10 1.16
CA LEU A 59 -6.36 -13.15 0.27
C LEU A 59 -5.26 -13.82 -0.55
N ILE A 60 -4.35 -13.01 -1.12
CA ILE A 60 -3.20 -13.51 -1.89
C ILE A 60 -2.29 -14.35 -0.99
N GLN A 61 -2.01 -13.86 0.22
CA GLN A 61 -1.16 -14.56 1.18
C GLN A 61 -1.78 -15.89 1.63
N GLN A 62 -3.05 -15.91 2.01
CA GLN A 62 -3.75 -17.16 2.37
C GLN A 62 -3.81 -18.13 1.19
N ARG A 63 -4.00 -17.64 -0.03
CA ARG A 63 -3.96 -18.48 -1.23
C ARG A 63 -2.59 -19.15 -1.41
N HIS A 64 -1.51 -18.42 -1.14
CA HIS A 64 -0.16 -18.97 -1.12
C HIS A 64 0.02 -20.03 -0.01
N GLU A 65 -0.48 -19.76 1.20
CA GLU A 65 -0.43 -20.69 2.34
C GLU A 65 -1.21 -22.00 2.07
N ILE A 66 -2.38 -21.92 1.41
CA ILE A 66 -3.15 -23.10 0.98
C ILE A 66 -2.36 -23.91 -0.05
N THR A 67 -1.75 -23.23 -1.02
CA THR A 67 -0.97 -23.89 -2.09
C THR A 67 0.27 -24.59 -1.54
N THR A 68 0.88 -24.01 -0.51
CA THR A 68 2.04 -24.58 0.21
C THR A 68 1.65 -25.53 1.34
N LYS A 69 0.35 -25.82 1.50
CA LYS A 69 -0.22 -26.72 2.53
C LYS A 69 0.07 -26.29 3.98
N LYS A 70 0.28 -25.00 4.24
CA LYS A 70 0.41 -24.44 5.60
C LYS A 70 -0.94 -24.32 6.31
N ILE A 71 -2.00 -23.99 5.56
CA ILE A 71 -3.38 -23.94 6.07
C ILE A 71 -4.29 -24.80 5.19
N PRO A 72 -5.32 -25.46 5.75
CA PRO A 72 -6.18 -26.35 4.99
C PRO A 72 -7.18 -25.61 4.09
N GLU A 73 -7.68 -24.45 4.54
CA GLU A 73 -8.72 -23.69 3.87
C GLU A 73 -8.60 -22.19 4.12
N TRP A 74 -9.35 -21.41 3.36
CA TRP A 74 -9.38 -19.96 3.49
C TRP A 74 -10.15 -19.53 4.75
N ASN A 75 -9.57 -18.61 5.51
CA ASN A 75 -10.15 -18.01 6.70
C ASN A 75 -10.68 -16.61 6.40
N GLU A 76 -12.00 -16.50 6.19
CA GLU A 76 -12.69 -15.23 5.94
C GLU A 76 -12.51 -14.23 7.10
N ARG A 77 -12.53 -14.71 8.35
CA ARG A 77 -12.41 -13.87 9.53
C ARG A 77 -11.06 -13.17 9.57
N ARG A 78 -9.98 -13.85 9.21
CA ARG A 78 -8.63 -13.27 9.07
C ARG A 78 -8.62 -12.16 8.02
N THR A 79 -9.14 -12.42 6.82
CA THR A 79 -9.22 -11.42 5.74
C THR A 79 -10.02 -10.20 6.15
N ARG A 80 -11.14 -10.37 6.85
CA ARG A 80 -11.93 -9.24 7.37
C ARG A 80 -11.17 -8.42 8.39
N LYS A 81 -10.43 -9.04 9.31
CA LYS A 81 -9.61 -8.33 10.29
C LYS A 81 -8.50 -7.53 9.59
N MET A 82 -7.79 -8.14 8.64
CA MET A 82 -6.76 -7.45 7.84
C MET A 82 -7.36 -6.27 7.05
N ALA A 83 -8.48 -6.46 6.36
CA ALA A 83 -9.14 -5.36 5.67
C ALA A 83 -9.49 -4.19 6.60
N LEU A 84 -9.94 -4.47 7.83
CA LEU A 84 -10.29 -3.44 8.81
C LEU A 84 -9.08 -2.67 9.35
N THR A 85 -7.85 -3.20 9.28
CA THR A 85 -6.66 -2.41 9.66
C THR A 85 -6.41 -1.23 8.71
N GLY A 86 -6.94 -1.30 7.48
CA GLY A 86 -6.88 -0.21 6.51
C GLY A 86 -7.69 1.03 6.90
N LEU A 87 -8.64 0.93 7.85
CA LEU A 87 -9.45 2.05 8.29
C LEU A 87 -8.62 3.14 8.99
N PRO A 88 -7.95 2.88 10.13
CA PRO A 88 -7.16 3.89 10.81
C PRO A 88 -5.97 4.35 9.97
N ILE A 89 -5.32 3.44 9.23
CA ILE A 89 -4.20 3.76 8.34
C ILE A 89 -4.64 4.77 7.27
N GLY A 90 -5.75 4.52 6.58
CA GLY A 90 -6.25 5.40 5.53
C GLY A 90 -6.60 6.80 6.04
N ILE A 91 -7.12 6.91 7.27
CA ILE A 91 -7.41 8.20 7.93
C ILE A 91 -6.12 8.95 8.23
N ILE A 92 -5.15 8.30 8.88
CA ILE A 92 -3.86 8.93 9.24
C ILE A 92 -3.13 9.39 7.97
N CYS A 93 -3.03 8.53 6.95
CA CYS A 93 -2.42 8.85 5.67
C CYS A 93 -3.06 10.09 5.02
N HIS A 94 -4.40 10.20 5.03
CA HIS A 94 -5.10 11.35 4.47
C HIS A 94 -4.68 12.67 5.13
N TYR A 95 -4.69 12.72 6.47
CA TYR A 95 -4.30 13.92 7.20
C TYR A 95 -2.81 14.22 7.09
N TYR A 96 -1.97 13.18 7.11
CA TYR A 96 -0.52 13.32 6.93
C TYR A 96 -0.16 13.95 5.60
N TYR A 97 -0.67 13.42 4.49
CA TYR A 97 -0.37 13.99 3.17
C TYR A 97 -0.95 15.40 3.00
N THR A 98 -2.15 15.67 3.56
CA THR A 98 -2.71 17.02 3.58
C THR A 98 -1.83 18.01 4.33
N PHE A 99 -1.24 17.60 5.46
CA PHE A 99 -0.29 18.39 6.23
C PHE A 99 1.02 18.61 5.46
N LEU A 100 1.58 17.54 4.89
CA LEU A 100 2.85 17.56 4.18
C LEU A 100 2.80 18.46 2.94
N ASP A 101 1.71 18.42 2.18
CA ASP A 101 1.54 19.26 0.99
C ASP A 101 1.34 20.74 1.32
N ARG A 102 0.78 21.06 2.50
CA ARG A 102 0.70 22.45 2.99
C ARG A 102 2.04 22.99 3.45
N LYS A 103 2.86 22.15 4.10
CA LYS A 103 4.14 22.56 4.70
C LYS A 103 5.33 22.51 3.74
N LEU A 104 5.30 21.59 2.79
CA LEU A 104 6.37 21.40 1.79
C LEU A 104 5.79 21.45 0.37
N PRO A 105 5.28 22.62 -0.07
CA PRO A 105 4.75 22.76 -1.42
C PRO A 105 5.89 22.75 -2.44
N GLY A 106 5.75 21.95 -3.50
CA GLY A 106 6.70 21.90 -4.60
C GLY A 106 7.12 20.49 -5.00
N ARG A 107 7.94 20.43 -6.06
CA ARG A 107 8.39 19.17 -6.69
C ARG A 107 9.89 19.16 -6.98
N SER A 108 10.68 20.02 -6.33
CA SER A 108 12.14 19.98 -6.49
C SER A 108 12.70 18.70 -5.85
N LEU A 109 13.84 18.22 -6.35
CA LEU A 109 14.50 17.02 -5.80
C LEU A 109 14.76 17.16 -4.30
N LYS A 110 15.17 18.34 -3.83
CA LYS A 110 15.35 18.63 -2.40
C LYS A 110 14.06 18.42 -1.61
N ILE A 111 12.92 18.96 -2.09
CA ILE A 111 11.63 18.80 -1.42
C ILE A 111 11.19 17.33 -1.42
N LEU A 112 11.37 16.63 -2.54
CA LEU A 112 11.05 15.20 -2.65
C LEU A 112 11.87 14.36 -1.67
N THR A 113 13.19 14.56 -1.60
CA THR A 113 14.06 13.86 -0.64
C THR A 113 13.67 14.19 0.80
N THR A 114 13.37 15.45 1.12
CA THR A 114 12.89 15.82 2.45
C THR A 114 11.56 15.13 2.79
N LYS A 115 10.59 15.10 1.86
CA LYS A 115 9.32 14.38 2.06
C LYS A 115 9.56 12.90 2.34
N LEU A 116 10.44 12.25 1.58
CA LEU A 116 10.79 10.85 1.77
C LEU A 116 11.44 10.60 3.14
N LEU A 117 12.37 11.44 3.58
CA LEU A 117 12.99 11.27 4.89
C LEU A 117 11.98 11.45 6.02
N VAL A 118 11.12 12.48 5.95
CA VAL A 118 10.06 12.70 6.94
C VAL A 118 9.08 11.53 6.96
N ASP A 119 8.73 11.00 5.79
CA ASP A 119 7.88 9.83 5.68
C ASP A 119 8.50 8.61 6.37
N GLN A 120 9.75 8.29 6.07
CA GLN A 120 10.42 7.11 6.63
C GLN A 120 10.71 7.21 8.13
N PHE A 121 11.04 8.41 8.66
CA PHE A 121 11.35 8.57 10.08
C PHE A 121 10.15 8.89 10.96
N VAL A 122 9.05 9.39 10.40
CA VAL A 122 7.87 9.80 11.18
C VAL A 122 6.65 8.99 10.79
N MET A 123 6.29 8.99 9.51
CA MET A 123 5.06 8.37 9.06
C MET A 123 5.13 6.84 9.09
N SER A 124 6.26 6.26 8.70
CA SER A 124 6.43 4.80 8.68
C SER A 124 6.32 4.18 10.10
N PRO A 125 7.01 4.69 11.15
CA PRO A 125 6.79 4.23 12.53
C PRO A 125 5.34 4.39 13.02
N ILE A 126 4.69 5.51 12.71
CA ILE A 126 3.29 5.76 13.09
C ILE A 126 2.35 4.78 12.39
N SER A 127 2.56 4.54 11.10
CA SER A 127 1.73 3.65 10.28
C SER A 127 1.88 2.20 10.73
N LEU A 128 3.11 1.74 10.95
CA LEU A 128 3.40 0.40 11.47
C LEU A 128 2.83 0.20 12.88
N GLY A 129 3.02 1.18 13.77
CA GLY A 129 2.44 1.13 15.11
C GLY A 129 0.92 1.05 15.06
N THR A 130 0.29 1.87 14.20
CA THR A 130 -1.16 1.85 13.99
C THR A 130 -1.63 0.50 13.48
N PHE A 131 -0.92 -0.07 12.50
CA PHE A 131 -1.21 -1.40 11.97
C PHE A 131 -1.16 -2.46 13.07
N LEU A 132 -0.06 -2.55 13.83
CA LEU A 132 0.11 -3.56 14.88
C LEU A 132 -0.90 -3.41 16.02
N VAL A 133 -1.21 -2.17 16.43
CA VAL A 133 -2.27 -1.90 17.42
C VAL A 133 -3.63 -2.31 16.87
N SER A 134 -3.92 -2.03 15.60
CA SER A 134 -5.19 -2.39 14.96
C SER A 134 -5.37 -3.90 14.90
N VAL A 135 -4.32 -4.63 14.51
CA VAL A 135 -4.32 -6.10 14.53
C VAL A 135 -4.58 -6.61 15.94
N ALA A 136 -3.80 -6.18 16.93
CA ALA A 136 -3.94 -6.64 18.31
C ALA A 136 -5.35 -6.39 18.86
N TYR A 137 -5.92 -5.22 18.58
CA TYR A 137 -7.30 -4.89 18.94
C TYR A 137 -8.31 -5.84 18.27
N LEU A 138 -8.21 -6.05 16.96
CA LEU A 138 -9.12 -6.90 16.20
C LEU A 138 -8.97 -8.40 16.52
N GLU A 139 -7.82 -8.79 17.05
CA GLU A 139 -7.53 -10.14 17.54
C GLU A 139 -7.88 -10.36 19.01
N ASN A 140 -8.30 -9.30 19.73
CA ASN A 140 -8.54 -9.32 21.17
C ASN A 140 -7.29 -9.74 21.97
N ALA A 141 -6.11 -9.35 21.50
CA ALA A 141 -4.86 -9.63 22.20
C ALA A 141 -4.78 -8.85 23.52
N THR A 142 -4.23 -9.49 24.53
CA THR A 142 -3.85 -8.84 25.79
C THR A 142 -2.68 -7.88 25.58
N VAL A 143 -2.48 -6.96 26.52
CA VAL A 143 -1.34 -6.02 26.49
C VAL A 143 0.01 -6.77 26.43
N HIS A 144 0.11 -7.90 27.14
CA HIS A 144 1.32 -8.72 27.12
C HIS A 144 1.57 -9.33 25.73
N GLU A 145 0.56 -9.95 25.12
CA GLU A 145 0.64 -10.52 23.77
C GLU A 145 0.96 -9.45 22.72
N PHE A 146 0.41 -8.24 22.88
CA PHE A 146 0.73 -7.11 22.01
C PHE A 146 2.22 -6.75 22.07
N PHE A 147 2.81 -6.60 23.27
CA PHE A 147 4.23 -6.26 23.38
C PHE A 147 5.14 -7.36 22.87
N GLU A 148 4.79 -8.63 23.06
CA GLU A 148 5.54 -9.76 22.48
C GLU A 148 5.45 -9.77 20.96
N SER A 149 4.25 -9.58 20.39
CA SER A 149 4.04 -9.44 18.94
C SER A 149 4.82 -8.27 18.36
N LEU A 150 4.82 -7.12 19.06
CA LEU A 150 5.54 -5.91 18.67
C LEU A 150 7.05 -6.17 18.58
N LYS A 151 7.66 -6.78 19.62
CA LYS A 151 9.10 -7.10 19.61
C LYS A 151 9.49 -8.02 18.46
N LYS A 152 8.65 -9.02 18.17
CA LYS A 152 8.91 -10.01 17.10
C LYS A 152 8.76 -9.41 15.70
N LYS A 153 7.71 -8.62 15.48
CA LYS A 153 7.29 -8.19 14.13
C LYS A 153 7.82 -6.82 13.74
N LEU A 154 7.97 -5.89 14.68
CA LEU A 154 8.26 -4.48 14.38
C LEU A 154 9.55 -4.33 13.57
N TRP A 155 10.62 -5.03 13.97
CA TRP A 155 11.89 -4.93 13.26
C TRP A 155 11.80 -5.47 11.82
N ARG A 156 11.18 -6.65 11.63
CA ARG A 156 10.99 -7.26 10.31
C ARG A 156 10.18 -6.35 9.38
N LEU A 157 9.10 -5.76 9.89
CA LEU A 157 8.24 -4.85 9.13
C LEU A 157 8.96 -3.52 8.84
N TYR A 158 9.64 -2.94 9.82
CA TYR A 158 10.35 -1.67 9.64
C TYR A 158 11.53 -1.78 8.68
N VAL A 159 12.30 -2.87 8.73
CA VAL A 159 13.34 -3.13 7.73
C VAL A 159 12.72 -3.29 6.34
N ALA A 160 11.59 -4.00 6.23
CA ALA A 160 10.90 -4.15 4.95
C ALA A 160 10.41 -2.81 4.39
N GLU A 161 9.89 -1.89 5.22
CA GLU A 161 9.58 -0.51 4.81
C GLU A 161 10.77 0.17 4.14
N TRP A 162 11.93 0.16 4.81
CA TRP A 162 13.16 0.79 4.33
C TRP A 162 13.75 0.13 3.08
N VAL A 163 13.50 -1.16 2.89
CA VAL A 163 13.97 -1.90 1.71
C VAL A 163 13.03 -1.69 0.52
N VAL A 164 11.73 -1.58 0.76
CA VAL A 164 10.72 -1.49 -0.30
C VAL A 164 10.52 -0.05 -0.75
N TRP A 165 10.29 0.87 0.17
CA TRP A 165 9.76 2.20 -0.16
C TRP A 165 10.78 3.16 -0.76
N PRO A 166 11.99 3.35 -0.22
CA PRO A 166 12.97 4.27 -0.83
C PRO A 166 13.31 3.91 -2.28
N PRO A 167 13.58 2.64 -2.64
CA PRO A 167 13.78 2.25 -4.05
C PRO A 167 12.51 2.42 -4.90
N ALA A 168 11.35 2.01 -4.39
CA ALA A 168 10.08 2.16 -5.11
C ALA A 168 9.78 3.64 -5.42
N GLN A 169 9.97 4.53 -4.44
CA GLN A 169 9.76 5.96 -4.63
C GLN A 169 10.79 6.59 -5.56
N ALA A 170 12.05 6.13 -5.54
CA ALA A 170 13.01 6.53 -6.55
C ALA A 170 12.50 6.17 -7.96
N VAL A 171 12.05 4.93 -8.18
CA VAL A 171 11.46 4.52 -9.47
C VAL A 171 10.22 5.35 -9.82
N ASN A 172 9.34 5.59 -8.86
CA ASN A 172 8.09 6.35 -9.02
C ASN A 172 8.36 7.78 -9.51
N PHE A 173 9.37 8.45 -8.94
CA PHE A 173 9.68 9.83 -9.30
C PHE A 173 10.52 9.96 -10.57
N TYR A 174 11.45 9.03 -10.82
CA TYR A 174 12.34 9.09 -11.97
C TYR A 174 11.72 8.52 -13.26
N PHE A 175 11.00 7.39 -13.18
CA PHE A 175 10.55 6.67 -14.37
C PHE A 175 9.03 6.73 -14.60
N VAL A 176 8.23 6.85 -13.53
CA VAL A 176 6.76 6.77 -13.67
C VAL A 176 6.16 8.15 -14.00
N PRO A 177 5.42 8.29 -15.12
CA PRO A 177 4.74 9.53 -15.46
C PRO A 177 3.75 9.95 -14.36
N PRO A 178 3.61 11.26 -14.05
CA PRO A 178 2.78 11.75 -12.94
C PRO A 178 1.36 11.17 -12.85
N LYS A 179 0.72 10.93 -14.00
CA LYS A 179 -0.63 10.35 -14.10
C LYS A 179 -0.74 8.89 -13.63
N TYR A 180 0.36 8.14 -13.59
CA TYR A 180 0.39 6.71 -13.23
C TYR A 180 1.03 6.46 -11.86
N ARG A 181 1.58 7.49 -11.20
CA ARG A 181 2.31 7.33 -9.94
C ARG A 181 1.47 6.72 -8.82
N LEU A 182 0.21 7.13 -8.70
CA LEU A 182 -0.72 6.58 -7.70
C LEU A 182 -1.02 5.10 -7.97
N LEU A 183 -1.18 4.71 -9.24
CA LEU A 183 -1.42 3.32 -9.59
C LEU A 183 -0.19 2.46 -9.29
N TYR A 184 1.01 2.95 -9.63
CA TYR A 184 2.27 2.30 -9.29
C TYR A 184 2.41 2.11 -7.78
N ASP A 185 2.17 3.18 -7.01
CA ASP A 185 2.24 3.16 -5.55
C ASP A 185 1.32 2.09 -4.95
N ASN A 186 0.05 2.05 -5.37
CA ASN A 186 -0.92 1.04 -4.93
C ASN A 186 -0.51 -0.40 -5.28
N VAL A 187 0.21 -0.62 -6.39
CA VAL A 187 0.71 -1.96 -6.76
C VAL A 187 1.84 -2.39 -5.81
N ILE A 188 2.74 -1.48 -5.45
CA ILE A 188 3.78 -1.75 -4.44
C ILE A 188 3.13 -1.98 -3.08
N SER A 189 2.15 -1.15 -2.69
CA SER A 189 1.37 -1.32 -1.46
C SER A 189 0.71 -2.69 -1.39
N LEU A 190 0.13 -3.19 -2.48
CA LEU A 190 -0.45 -4.53 -2.49
C LEU A 190 0.59 -5.62 -2.17
N GLY A 191 1.78 -5.53 -2.81
CA GLY A 191 2.87 -6.47 -2.51
C GLY A 191 3.35 -6.38 -1.07
N TYR A 192 3.40 -5.16 -0.53
CA TYR A 192 3.72 -4.93 0.87
C TYR A 192 2.64 -5.48 1.82
N ASP A 193 1.35 -5.34 1.47
CA ASP A 193 0.23 -5.89 2.25
C ASP A 193 0.20 -7.43 2.28
N VAL A 194 0.66 -8.08 1.19
CA VAL A 194 0.91 -9.53 1.20
C VAL A 194 1.98 -9.87 2.23
N TYR A 195 3.09 -9.11 2.25
CA TYR A 195 4.18 -9.34 3.19
C TYR A 195 3.79 -9.02 4.64
N THR A 196 3.01 -7.98 4.91
CA THR A 196 2.52 -7.68 6.27
C THR A 196 1.55 -8.74 6.75
N SER A 197 0.65 -9.25 5.89
CA SER A 197 -0.20 -10.40 6.21
C SER A 197 0.64 -11.64 6.52
N TYR A 198 1.69 -11.90 5.75
CA TYR A 198 2.63 -12.98 6.00
C TYR A 198 3.26 -12.83 7.38
N VAL A 199 4.00 -11.75 7.63
CA VAL A 199 4.70 -11.52 8.92
C VAL A 199 3.73 -11.50 10.11
N ASN A 200 2.48 -11.07 9.91
CA ASN A 200 1.51 -11.07 10.99
C ASN A 200 1.07 -12.49 11.41
N HIS A 201 1.01 -13.43 10.47
CA HIS A 201 0.51 -14.79 10.71
C HIS A 201 1.59 -15.87 10.56
N ASP A 202 2.83 -15.47 10.30
CA ASP A 202 4.01 -16.30 10.40
C ASP A 202 4.21 -16.58 11.90
N ASN A 203 3.81 -17.78 12.32
CA ASN A 203 4.21 -18.29 13.61
C ASN A 203 5.69 -18.66 13.47
N ASP A 204 6.57 -17.73 13.81
CA ASP A 204 8.00 -18.03 13.96
C ASP A 204 8.12 -19.16 15.00
N ASP A 205 8.43 -20.37 14.53
CA ASP A 205 8.88 -21.51 15.34
C ASP A 205 10.19 -21.16 16.09
#